data_AF-A0A7W8SBF9-F1
#
_entry.id   AF-A0A7W8SBF9-F1
#
_cell.length_a   1.000
_cell.length_b   1.000
_cell.length_c   1.000
_cell.angle_alpha   90.00
_cell.angle_beta   90.00
_cell.angle_gamma   90.00
#
_symmetry.space_group_name_H-M   'P 1'
#
loop_
_entity.id
_entity.type
_entity.pdbx_description
1 polymer ?
#
loop_
_entity_poly.entity_id
_entity_poly.type
_entity_poly.pdbx_seq_one_letter_code
_entity_poly.pdbx_strand_id
1 'polypeptide(L)'
;MSILCRVQIAVTISGVVTGCVSQPIGPAVAVKPGRDKPFTVFLRDDAQCKQYAREQLARGVDTRAQSDANVSRAQLNVQQRYYLAYLECMRAKGNEVSDGAAPTTQSE
;
A
#
# COMPACT_ATOMS: atom_id res chain seq x y z
N MET A 1 -31.45 -36.64 9.01
CA MET A 1 -31.28 -35.28 9.59
C MET A 1 -30.02 -35.12 10.45
N SER A 2 -29.53 -36.16 11.14
CA SER A 2 -28.35 -36.07 12.03
C SER A 2 -26.99 -35.93 11.33
N ILE A 3 -26.89 -36.35 10.06
CA ILE A 3 -25.65 -36.29 9.27
C ILE A 3 -25.43 -34.88 8.70
N LEU A 4 -26.50 -34.17 8.29
CA LEU A 4 -26.40 -32.80 7.80
C LEU A 4 -25.90 -31.82 8.87
N CYS A 5 -26.28 -32.01 10.15
CA CYS A 5 -25.83 -31.16 11.26
C CYS A 5 -24.34 -31.37 11.58
N ARG A 6 -23.84 -32.61 11.48
CA ARG A 6 -22.42 -32.93 11.67
C ARG A 6 -21.53 -32.36 10.56
N VAL A 7 -22.02 -32.35 9.32
CA VAL A 7 -21.32 -31.72 8.18
C VAL A 7 -21.25 -30.19 8.35
N GLN A 8 -22.31 -29.55 8.84
CA GLN A 8 -22.33 -28.09 9.09
C GLN A 8 -21.36 -27.65 10.19
N ILE A 9 -21.22 -28.44 11.26
CA ILE A 9 -20.26 -28.16 12.35
C ILE A 9 -18.81 -28.35 11.86
N ALA A 10 -18.55 -29.35 11.00
CA ALA A 10 -17.20 -29.59 10.48
C ALA A 10 -16.75 -28.51 9.47
N VAL A 11 -17.67 -28.01 8.64
CA VAL A 11 -17.35 -27.02 7.59
C VAL A 11 -17.03 -25.64 8.16
N THR A 12 -17.55 -25.29 9.33
CA THR A 12 -17.32 -23.97 9.96
C THR A 12 -15.96 -23.85 10.68
N ILE A 13 -15.30 -24.97 11.01
CA ILE A 13 -14.02 -24.99 11.74
C ILE A 13 -12.81 -24.87 10.79
N SER A 14 -12.99 -25.24 9.51
CA SER A 14 -11.89 -25.26 8.54
C SER A 14 -11.82 -23.96 7.74
N GLY A 15 -11.19 -22.95 8.33
CA GLY A 15 -10.30 -22.09 7.55
C GLY A 15 -10.70 -20.62 7.48
N VAL A 16 -10.03 -19.81 8.31
CA VAL A 16 -9.34 -18.64 7.78
C VAL A 16 -7.96 -18.59 8.44
N VAL A 17 -6.92 -18.93 7.67
CA VAL A 17 -5.54 -18.67 8.04
C VAL A 17 -5.30 -17.17 7.89
N THR A 18 -5.04 -16.47 9.00
CA THR A 18 -4.54 -15.10 9.00
C THR A 18 -3.07 -15.09 8.58
N GLY A 19 -2.82 -15.04 7.27
CA GLY A 19 -1.49 -14.74 6.74
C GLY A 19 -1.17 -13.26 6.90
N CYS A 20 -0.04 -12.93 7.54
CA CYS A 20 0.54 -11.60 7.43
C CYS A 20 1.02 -11.40 5.99
N VAL A 21 0.22 -10.73 5.15
CA VAL A 21 0.71 -10.22 3.86
C VAL A 21 1.76 -9.15 4.16
N SER A 22 3.02 -9.52 3.96
CA SER A 22 4.15 -8.60 3.85
C SER A 22 3.99 -7.82 2.54
N GLN A 23 3.52 -6.59 2.70
CA GLN A 23 3.59 -5.41 1.82
C GLN A 23 3.98 -5.69 0.36
N PRO A 24 3.10 -5.43 -0.64
CA PRO A 24 3.55 -5.45 -2.02
C PRO A 24 4.63 -4.37 -2.18
N ILE A 25 5.82 -4.79 -2.61
CA ILE A 25 6.92 -3.90 -2.98
C ILE A 25 6.45 -3.19 -4.25
N GLY A 26 5.82 -2.04 -4.06
CA GLY A 26 5.34 -1.19 -5.14
C GLY A 26 6.49 -0.61 -5.95
N PRO A 27 6.19 -0.08 -7.15
CA PRO A 27 7.18 0.53 -8.04
C PRO A 27 8.02 1.53 -7.24
N ALA A 28 9.34 1.33 -7.24
CA ALA A 28 10.28 2.16 -6.52
C ALA A 28 10.29 3.54 -7.16
N VAL A 29 9.54 4.43 -6.55
CA VAL A 29 9.38 5.79 -7.01
C VAL A 29 10.58 6.58 -6.51
N ALA A 30 11.46 6.91 -7.44
CA ALA A 30 12.70 7.58 -7.12
C ALA A 30 12.39 8.99 -6.62
N VAL A 31 12.53 9.20 -5.31
CA VAL A 31 12.50 10.51 -4.67
C VAL A 31 13.86 10.76 -4.06
N LYS A 32 14.41 11.94 -4.31
CA LYS A 32 15.74 12.34 -3.84
C LYS A 32 15.64 13.63 -3.00
N PRO A 33 16.65 13.91 -2.14
CA PRO A 33 16.74 15.20 -1.46
C PRO A 33 16.71 16.35 -2.49
N GLY A 34 16.02 17.44 -2.16
CA GLY A 34 16.10 18.66 -2.96
C GLY A 34 17.52 19.25 -2.97
N ARG A 35 17.80 20.10 -3.96
CA ARG A 35 19.13 20.68 -4.25
C ARG A 35 19.93 21.21 -3.05
N ASP A 36 19.26 21.72 -2.02
CA ASP A 36 19.90 22.34 -0.85
C ASP A 36 19.49 21.65 0.47
N LYS A 37 18.95 20.43 0.40
CA LYS A 37 18.48 19.67 1.58
C LYS A 37 19.49 18.60 1.98
N PRO A 38 19.99 18.58 3.24
CA PRO A 38 20.87 17.52 3.69
C PRO A 38 20.11 16.19 3.78
N PHE A 39 20.83 15.09 3.51
CA PHE A 39 20.24 13.76 3.46
C PHE A 39 19.50 13.36 4.75
N THR A 40 19.97 13.81 5.91
CA THR A 40 19.33 13.54 7.21
C THR A 40 17.94 14.18 7.34
N VAL A 41 17.73 15.35 6.73
CA VAL A 41 16.41 15.99 6.67
C VAL A 41 15.51 15.26 5.68
N PHE A 42 16.05 14.84 4.54
CA PHE A 42 15.32 13.99 3.60
C PHE A 42 14.82 12.69 4.25
N LEU A 43 15.66 11.98 5.02
CA LEU A 43 15.25 10.75 5.70
C LEU A 43 14.11 10.99 6.71
N ARG A 44 14.16 12.12 7.42
CA ARG A 44 13.08 12.53 8.33
C ARG A 44 11.79 12.80 7.56
N ASP A 45 11.88 13.52 6.45
CA ASP A 45 10.73 13.82 5.60
C ASP A 45 10.14 12.55 4.97
N ASP A 46 10.98 11.62 4.49
CA ASP A 46 10.58 10.32 3.94
C ASP A 46 9.78 9.51 4.98
N ALA A 47 10.26 9.43 6.21
CA ALA A 47 9.55 8.75 7.30
C ALA A 47 8.18 9.41 7.58
N GLN A 48 8.13 10.74 7.65
CA GLN A 48 6.88 11.49 7.85
C GLN A 48 5.90 11.32 6.70
N CYS A 49 6.37 11.35 5.45
CA CYS A 49 5.52 11.20 4.27
C CYS A 49 5.01 9.77 4.10
N LYS A 50 5.79 8.75 4.50
CA LYS A 50 5.32 7.37 4.61
C LYS A 50 4.21 7.23 5.64
N GLN A 51 4.37 7.83 6.81
CA GLN A 51 3.34 7.87 7.85
C GLN A 51 2.05 8.52 7.32
N TYR A 52 2.17 9.71 6.73
CA TYR A 52 1.05 10.45 6.13
C TYR A 52 0.31 9.62 5.07
N ALA A 53 1.03 8.96 4.18
CA ALA A 53 0.42 8.12 3.16
C ALA A 53 -0.34 6.92 3.75
N ARG A 54 0.15 6.31 4.84
CA ARG A 54 -0.57 5.25 5.57
C ARG A 54 -1.87 5.76 6.19
N GLU A 55 -1.84 6.95 6.79
CA GLU A 55 -3.03 7.59 7.37
C GLU A 55 -4.07 7.93 6.30
N GLN A 56 -3.63 8.38 5.12
CA GLN A 56 -4.50 8.64 3.98
C GLN A 56 -5.17 7.37 3.44
N LEU A 57 -4.49 6.22 3.52
CA LEU A 57 -5.13 4.92 3.23
C LEU A 57 -6.18 4.57 4.27
N ALA A 58 -5.86 4.69 5.57
CA ALA A 58 -6.79 4.37 6.65
C ALA A 58 -8.09 5.18 6.54
N ARG A 59 -7.99 6.49 6.26
CA ARG A 59 -9.16 7.37 6.03
C ARG A 59 -10.00 7.01 4.80
N GLY A 60 -9.44 6.27 3.84
CA GLY A 60 -10.12 5.85 2.62
C GLY A 60 -10.80 4.48 2.72
N VAL A 61 -10.38 3.64 3.67
CA VAL A 61 -10.88 2.26 3.85
C VAL A 61 -12.28 2.24 4.47
N ASP A 62 -12.64 3.24 5.29
CA ASP A 62 -13.96 3.35 5.93
C ASP A 62 -15.13 3.49 4.95
N THR A 63 -14.87 3.76 3.66
CA THR A 63 -15.92 3.93 2.63
C THR A 63 -16.00 2.85 1.56
N ARG A 64 -15.11 1.83 1.54
CA ARG A 64 -15.10 0.80 0.47
C ARG A 64 -14.55 -0.56 0.90
N ALA A 65 -15.09 -1.16 1.96
CA ALA A 65 -14.90 -2.59 2.23
C ALA A 65 -16.14 -3.40 1.82
N GLN A 66 -16.41 -3.47 0.51
CA GLN A 66 -17.28 -4.51 -0.06
C GLN A 66 -16.93 -4.71 -1.54
N SER A 67 -16.00 -5.62 -1.83
CA SER A 67 -16.06 -6.53 -2.99
C SER A 67 -14.82 -7.43 -3.03
N ASP A 68 -15.04 -8.70 -2.72
CA ASP A 68 -14.19 -9.80 -3.17
C ASP A 68 -14.60 -10.19 -4.59
N ALA A 69 -13.77 -9.85 -5.59
CA ALA A 69 -13.71 -10.56 -6.88
C ALA A 69 -12.54 -10.11 -7.79
N ASN A 70 -11.35 -9.76 -7.27
CA ASN A 70 -10.11 -9.56 -8.04
C ASN A 70 -9.04 -8.85 -7.20
N VAL A 71 -8.17 -9.64 -6.59
CA VAL A 71 -6.96 -9.18 -5.88
C VAL A 71 -6.16 -8.14 -6.69
N SER A 72 -6.23 -8.16 -8.03
CA SER A 72 -5.58 -7.17 -8.90
C SER A 72 -6.13 -5.73 -8.82
N ARG A 73 -7.46 -5.51 -8.88
CA ARG A 73 -8.02 -4.13 -8.99
C ARG A 73 -8.17 -3.45 -7.64
N ALA A 74 -8.52 -4.22 -6.60
CA ALA A 74 -8.61 -3.73 -5.24
C ALA A 74 -7.22 -3.32 -4.70
N GLN A 75 -6.18 -4.13 -4.93
CA GLN A 75 -4.81 -3.78 -4.50
C GLN A 75 -4.22 -2.58 -5.26
N LEU A 76 -4.54 -2.45 -6.55
CA LEU A 76 -4.12 -1.28 -7.34
C LEU A 76 -4.70 0.03 -6.81
N ASN A 77 -5.94 0.03 -6.29
CA ASN A 77 -6.54 1.24 -5.74
C ASN A 77 -5.85 1.70 -4.44
N VAL A 78 -5.39 0.76 -3.61
CA VAL A 78 -4.70 1.05 -2.34
C VAL A 78 -3.28 1.54 -2.64
N GLN A 79 -2.54 0.83 -3.49
CA GLN A 79 -1.17 1.22 -3.82
C GLN A 79 -1.10 2.59 -4.51
N GLN A 80 -2.04 2.88 -5.43
CA GLN A 80 -2.10 4.18 -6.12
C GLN A 80 -2.38 5.33 -5.14
N ARG A 81 -3.31 5.16 -4.21
CA ARG A 81 -3.68 6.18 -3.22
C ARG A 81 -2.52 6.47 -2.27
N TYR A 82 -1.82 5.43 -1.83
CA TYR A 82 -0.62 5.56 -1.03
C TYR A 82 0.44 6.38 -1.77
N TYR A 83 0.69 6.01 -3.02
CA TYR A 83 1.73 6.62 -3.83
C TYR A 83 1.46 8.10 -4.08
N LEU A 84 0.24 8.47 -4.48
CA LEU A 84 -0.14 9.88 -4.69
C LEU A 84 0.00 10.70 -3.41
N ALA A 85 -0.44 10.16 -2.26
CA ALA A 85 -0.31 10.84 -0.96
C ALA A 85 1.17 11.04 -0.55
N TYR A 86 2.00 10.03 -0.78
CA TYR A 86 3.43 10.11 -0.51
C TYR A 86 4.13 11.16 -1.38
N LEU A 87 3.87 11.16 -2.69
CA LEU A 87 4.46 12.15 -3.61
C LEU A 87 4.04 13.57 -3.30
N GLU A 88 2.77 13.79 -2.99
CA GLU A 88 2.26 15.10 -2.63
C GLU A 88 2.98 15.65 -1.40
N CYS A 89 3.17 14.80 -0.38
CA CYS A 89 3.94 15.16 0.80
C CYS A 89 5.41 15.45 0.45
N MET A 90 6.05 14.63 -0.37
CA MET A 90 7.45 14.85 -0.75
C MET A 90 7.65 16.14 -1.55
N ARG A 91 6.75 16.46 -2.49
CA ARG A 91 6.75 17.73 -3.22
C ARG A 91 6.48 18.91 -2.29
N ALA A 92 5.53 18.81 -1.37
CA ALA A 92 5.24 19.84 -0.39
C ALA A 92 6.42 20.10 0.56
N LYS A 93 7.21 19.08 0.87
CA LYS A 93 8.46 19.19 1.62
C LYS A 93 9.62 19.75 0.79
N GLY A 94 9.47 19.94 -0.51
CA GLY A 94 10.53 20.39 -1.42
C GLY A 94 11.56 19.31 -1.77
N ASN A 95 11.16 18.04 -1.70
CA ASN A 95 11.96 16.93 -2.23
C ASN A 95 11.69 16.75 -3.73
N GLU A 96 12.70 16.30 -4.46
CA GLU A 96 12.59 16.07 -5.90
C GLU A 96 12.00 14.70 -6.15
N VAL A 97 10.85 14.67 -6.82
CA VAL A 97 10.18 13.45 -7.30
C VAL A 97 10.60 13.24 -8.74
N SER A 98 11.16 12.08 -9.08
CA SER A 98 11.46 11.73 -10.46
C SER A 98 10.22 11.22 -11.18
N ASP A 99 9.82 11.92 -12.24
CA ASP A 99 8.76 11.48 -13.17
C ASP A 99 9.17 10.23 -13.99
N GLY A 100 10.44 9.82 -13.91
CA GLY A 100 11.03 8.69 -14.65
C GLY A 100 10.93 7.33 -13.95
N ALA A 101 10.38 7.24 -12.73
CA ALA A 101 10.12 5.97 -12.06
C ALA A 101 8.80 5.34 -12.53
N ALA A 102 8.58 5.29 -13.84
CA ALA A 102 7.75 4.24 -14.42
C ALA A 102 8.43 2.89 -14.13
N PRO A 103 7.68 1.78 -14.03
CA PRO A 103 8.30 0.47 -13.85
C PRO A 103 9.19 0.22 -15.07
N THR A 104 10.49 0.40 -14.93
CA THR A 104 11.43 -0.25 -15.82
C THR A 104 11.25 -1.72 -15.50
N THR A 105 10.56 -2.43 -16.39
CA THR A 105 10.91 -3.81 -16.68
C THR A 105 12.40 -3.83 -17.01
N GLN A 106 13.24 -3.89 -15.98
CA GLN A 106 14.55 -4.52 -16.08
C GLN A 106 14.30 -6.00 -15.86
N SER A 107 13.78 -6.61 -16.92
CA SER A 107 14.02 -8.01 -17.22
C SER A 107 15.52 -8.15 -17.46
N GLU A 108 16.25 -8.57 -16.43
CA GLU A 108 17.53 -9.26 -16.58
C GLU A 108 17.53 -10.46 -15.63
#